data_AF-A0A959FMT2-F1
#
_entry.id   AF-A0A959FMT2-F1
#
_cell.length_a   1.000
_cell.length_b   1.000
_cell.length_c   1.000
_cell.angle_alpha   90.00
_cell.angle_beta   90.00
_cell.angle_gamma   90.00
#
_symmetry.space_group_name_H-M   'P 1'
#
loop_
_entity.id
_entity.type
_entity.pdbx_description
1 polymer ?
#
loop_
_entity_poly.entity_id
_entity_poly.type
_entity_poly.pdbx_seq_one_letter_code
_entity_poly.pdbx_strand_id
1 'polypeptide(L)'
;MSLSVHSDQLTQLPVSLQQIARQLAAQHPARAAAVRKIVLEAQVQPADLAPWADFDHPVSDSYGRKLVYKADNFEIMVMSWRPGDFSTIHDHGHTQWGAVQIFGPAEHATFR
;
A
#
# COMPACT_ATOMS: atom_id res chain seq x y z
N MET A 1 -15.34 -19.30 2.13
CA MET A 1 -15.19 -18.50 0.89
C MET A 1 -13.83 -18.83 0.30
N SER A 2 -13.80 -19.08 -1.01
CA SER A 2 -12.78 -19.87 -1.71
C SER A 2 -11.39 -19.23 -1.74
N LEU A 3 -10.36 -20.03 -1.44
CA LEU A 3 -8.93 -19.71 -1.64
C LEU A 3 -8.58 -19.31 -3.09
N SER A 4 -9.47 -19.56 -4.07
CA SER A 4 -9.23 -19.33 -5.50
C SER A 4 -9.33 -17.86 -5.96
N VAL A 5 -10.03 -16.99 -5.24
CA VAL A 5 -10.29 -15.62 -5.72
C VAL A 5 -9.08 -14.71 -5.52
N HIS A 6 -8.32 -14.91 -4.44
CA HIS A 6 -7.10 -14.13 -4.16
C HIS A 6 -5.94 -14.52 -5.07
N SER A 7 -5.86 -15.79 -5.50
CA SER A 7 -4.79 -16.27 -6.38
C SER A 7 -4.84 -15.66 -7.78
N ASP A 8 -6.03 -15.52 -8.36
CA ASP A 8 -6.17 -14.96 -9.71
C ASP A 8 -5.81 -13.48 -9.74
N GLN A 9 -6.32 -12.69 -8.79
CA GLN A 9 -5.98 -11.28 -8.67
C GLN A 9 -4.47 -11.07 -8.44
N LEU A 10 -3.85 -11.90 -7.60
CA LEU A 10 -2.42 -11.81 -7.32
C LEU A 10 -1.58 -11.96 -8.59
N THR A 11 -1.90 -12.92 -9.46
CA THR A 11 -1.11 -13.15 -10.69
C THR A 11 -1.18 -12.00 -11.72
N GLN A 12 -2.20 -11.13 -11.62
CA GLN A 12 -2.37 -9.97 -12.49
C GLN A 12 -1.62 -8.72 -11.98
N LEU A 13 -1.07 -8.75 -10.77
CA LEU A 13 -0.31 -7.62 -10.25
C LEU A 13 1.10 -7.56 -10.87
N PRO A 14 1.74 -6.38 -10.92
CA PRO A 14 3.17 -6.27 -11.18
C PRO A 14 3.99 -7.17 -10.24
N VAL A 15 5.11 -7.70 -10.74
CA VAL A 15 5.95 -8.67 -10.02
C VAL A 15 6.37 -8.16 -8.64
N SER A 16 6.69 -6.87 -8.52
CA SER A 16 7.07 -6.23 -7.26
C SER A 16 5.94 -6.30 -6.21
N LEU A 17 4.69 -6.03 -6.61
CA LEU A 17 3.52 -6.13 -5.73
C LEU A 17 3.15 -7.59 -5.41
N GLN A 18 3.36 -8.51 -6.35
CA GLN A 18 3.23 -9.94 -6.08
C GLN A 18 4.22 -10.40 -5.00
N GLN A 19 5.46 -9.94 -5.07
CA GLN A 19 6.49 -10.25 -4.07
C GLN A 19 6.09 -9.74 -2.69
N ILE A 20 5.61 -8.50 -2.59
CA ILE A 20 5.12 -7.95 -1.31
C ILE A 20 3.98 -8.82 -0.76
N ALA A 21 2.95 -9.09 -1.56
CA ALA A 21 1.79 -9.86 -1.11
C ALA A 21 2.17 -11.28 -0.65
N ARG A 22 3.04 -11.98 -1.41
CA ARG A 22 3.50 -13.32 -1.05
C ARG A 22 4.34 -13.32 0.23
N GLN A 23 5.23 -12.35 0.40
CA GLN A 23 6.07 -12.27 1.59
C GLN A 23 5.27 -11.88 2.84
N LEU A 24 4.30 -10.96 2.73
CA LEU A 24 3.41 -10.61 3.83
C LEU A 24 2.50 -11.79 4.23
N ALA A 25 1.99 -12.55 3.26
CA ALA A 25 1.21 -13.76 3.53
C ALA A 25 2.04 -14.85 4.24
N ALA A 26 3.33 -14.97 3.90
CA ALA A 26 4.22 -15.97 4.49
C ALA A 26 4.73 -15.60 5.89
N GLN A 27 4.75 -14.31 6.27
CA GLN A 27 5.35 -13.82 7.51
C GLN A 27 4.32 -13.30 8.51
N HIS A 28 3.32 -14.11 8.85
CA HIS A 28 2.29 -13.72 9.83
C HIS A 28 2.56 -14.29 11.24
N PRO A 29 2.55 -13.45 12.31
CA PRO A 29 2.39 -12.00 12.31
C PRO A 29 3.67 -11.29 11.87
N ALA A 30 3.52 -10.24 11.05
CA ALA A 30 4.66 -9.45 10.61
C ALA A 30 5.14 -8.53 11.74
N ARG A 31 6.44 -8.20 11.73
CA ARG A 31 7.04 -7.15 12.59
C ARG A 31 7.38 -5.93 11.73
N ALA A 32 7.37 -4.73 12.31
CA ALA A 32 7.69 -3.49 11.57
C ALA A 32 8.96 -3.59 10.69
N ALA A 33 10.05 -4.12 11.25
CA ALA A 33 11.31 -4.30 10.53
C ALA A 33 11.18 -5.24 9.32
N ALA A 34 10.36 -6.29 9.44
CA ALA A 34 10.08 -7.21 8.35
C ALA A 34 9.25 -6.55 7.25
N VAL A 35 8.19 -5.80 7.60
CA VAL A 35 7.35 -5.08 6.62
C VAL A 35 8.20 -4.08 5.83
N ARG A 36 9.07 -3.32 6.51
CA ARG A 36 10.01 -2.41 5.85
C ARG A 36 10.95 -3.15 4.89
N LYS A 37 11.53 -4.27 5.33
CA LYS A 37 12.45 -5.08 4.50
C LYS A 37 11.76 -5.58 3.23
N ILE A 38 10.55 -6.11 3.36
CA ILE A 38 9.74 -6.63 2.24
C ILE A 38 9.51 -5.55 1.19
N VAL A 39 9.09 -4.34 1.60
CA VAL A 39 8.85 -3.23 0.68
C VAL A 39 10.13 -2.80 -0.04
N LEU A 40 11.26 -2.71 0.68
CA LEU A 40 12.54 -2.34 0.08
C LEU A 40 13.06 -3.39 -0.92
N GLU A 41 12.93 -4.69 -0.61
CA GLU A 41 13.42 -5.76 -1.47
C GLU A 41 12.56 -5.96 -2.72
N ALA A 42 11.29 -5.58 -2.67
CA ALA A 42 10.38 -5.67 -3.82
C ALA A 42 10.71 -4.69 -4.95
N GLN A 43 11.52 -3.65 -4.68
CA GLN A 43 11.99 -2.67 -5.66
C GLN A 43 10.86 -2.08 -6.52
N VAL A 44 9.72 -1.78 -5.89
CA VAL A 44 8.54 -1.19 -6.56
C VAL A 44 8.94 0.05 -7.33
N GLN A 45 8.46 0.17 -8.57
CA GLN A 45 8.66 1.33 -9.43
C GLN A 45 7.34 2.11 -9.60
N PRO A 46 7.39 3.42 -9.91
CA PRO A 46 6.18 4.20 -10.18
C PRO A 46 5.26 3.58 -11.25
N ALA A 47 5.86 2.97 -12.28
CA ALA A 47 5.13 2.30 -13.36
C ALA A 47 4.29 1.10 -12.88
N ASP A 48 4.72 0.42 -11.80
CA ASP A 48 3.96 -0.67 -11.20
C ASP A 48 2.65 -0.16 -10.57
N LEU A 49 2.61 1.12 -10.16
CA LEU A 49 1.47 1.70 -9.45
C LEU A 49 0.51 2.43 -10.40
N ALA A 50 0.91 2.68 -11.65
CA ALA A 50 0.16 3.47 -12.62
C ALA A 50 -1.31 3.02 -12.81
N PRO A 51 -1.65 1.71 -12.83
CA PRO A 51 -3.05 1.28 -12.97
C PRO A 51 -3.98 1.72 -11.83
N TRP A 52 -3.43 2.09 -10.66
CA TRP A 52 -4.17 2.53 -9.49
C TRP A 52 -3.93 4.01 -9.14
N ALA A 53 -3.20 4.74 -9.99
CA ALA A 53 -2.99 6.16 -9.81
C ALA A 53 -4.32 6.91 -10.00
N ASP A 54 -4.67 7.79 -9.06
CA ASP A 54 -5.90 8.58 -9.09
C ASP A 54 -5.64 10.02 -8.66
N PHE A 55 -5.17 10.82 -9.61
CA PHE A 55 -4.91 12.23 -9.38
C PHE A 55 -6.16 13.10 -9.56
N ASP A 56 -7.23 12.59 -10.18
CA ASP A 56 -8.51 13.29 -10.39
C ASP A 56 -9.55 12.98 -9.30
N HIS A 57 -9.07 12.73 -8.09
CA HIS A 57 -9.90 12.45 -6.93
C HIS A 57 -10.77 13.67 -6.54
N PRO A 58 -11.93 13.46 -5.89
CA PRO A 58 -12.75 14.55 -5.36
C PRO A 58 -11.98 15.42 -4.36
N VAL A 59 -12.21 16.73 -4.39
CA VAL A 59 -11.60 17.68 -3.42
C VAL A 59 -11.92 17.31 -1.97
N SER A 60 -13.11 16.73 -1.72
CA SER A 60 -13.51 16.26 -0.39
C SER A 60 -12.62 15.17 0.18
N ASP A 61 -11.97 14.39 -0.68
CA ASP A 61 -11.18 13.22 -0.30
C ASP A 61 -9.71 13.62 -0.07
N SER A 62 -9.33 14.80 -0.56
CA SER A 62 -8.00 15.41 -0.52
C SER A 62 -6.86 14.64 -1.20
N TYR A 63 -6.96 13.34 -1.44
CA TYR A 63 -5.98 12.55 -2.17
C TYR A 63 -6.63 11.29 -2.74
N GLY A 64 -6.05 10.72 -3.79
CA GLY A 64 -6.52 9.48 -4.39
C GLY A 64 -6.15 8.30 -3.52
N ARG A 65 -7.08 7.38 -3.27
CA ARG A 65 -6.83 6.16 -2.49
C ARG A 65 -7.47 4.96 -3.18
N LYS A 66 -6.64 4.05 -3.68
CA LYS A 66 -7.09 2.81 -4.34
C LYS A 66 -6.56 1.58 -3.62
N LEU A 67 -7.46 0.62 -3.38
CA LEU A 67 -7.10 -0.72 -2.91
C LEU A 67 -6.53 -1.52 -4.08
N VAL A 68 -5.29 -1.98 -3.95
CA VAL A 68 -4.63 -2.82 -4.96
C VAL A 68 -4.89 -4.30 -4.70
N TYR A 69 -4.71 -4.70 -3.44
CA TYR A 69 -4.84 -6.09 -3.03
C TYR A 69 -5.29 -6.16 -1.58
N LYS A 70 -6.19 -7.11 -1.30
CA LYS A 70 -6.66 -7.41 0.04
C LYS A 70 -6.50 -8.90 0.32
N ALA A 71 -5.81 -9.19 1.41
CA ALA A 71 -5.77 -10.51 2.04
C ALA A 71 -6.53 -10.45 3.38
N ASP A 72 -6.59 -11.59 4.07
CA ASP A 72 -7.26 -11.68 5.37
C ASP A 72 -6.59 -10.80 6.45
N ASN A 73 -5.27 -10.58 6.34
CA ASN A 73 -4.47 -9.96 7.40
C ASN A 73 -3.67 -8.72 6.96
N PHE A 74 -3.78 -8.29 5.70
CA PHE A 74 -3.13 -7.07 5.21
C PHE A 74 -3.84 -6.52 3.96
N GLU A 75 -3.60 -5.23 3.71
CA GLU A 75 -4.04 -4.53 2.52
C GLU A 75 -2.82 -3.86 1.86
N ILE A 76 -2.78 -3.84 0.52
CA ILE A 76 -1.84 -3.05 -0.28
C ILE A 76 -2.66 -1.96 -0.97
N MET A 77 -2.21 -0.72 -0.82
CA MET A 77 -2.91 0.45 -1.32
C MET A 77 -1.96 1.37 -2.10
N VAL A 78 -2.51 2.08 -3.07
CA VAL A 78 -1.85 3.19 -3.76
C VAL A 78 -2.54 4.48 -3.36
N MET A 79 -1.73 5.44 -2.94
CA MET A 79 -2.16 6.80 -2.63
C MET A 79 -1.56 7.76 -3.65
N SER A 80 -2.37 8.65 -4.22
CA SER A 80 -1.99 9.61 -5.25
C SER A 80 -2.20 11.03 -4.75
N TRP A 81 -1.13 11.82 -4.74
CA TRP A 81 -1.08 13.15 -4.14
C TRP A 81 -0.71 14.20 -5.19
N ARG A 82 -1.52 15.25 -5.30
CA ARG A 82 -1.22 16.51 -6.00
C ARG A 82 -0.61 17.52 -5.01
N PRO A 83 0.07 18.55 -5.52
CA PRO A 83 0.50 19.67 -4.68
C PRO A 83 -0.70 20.29 -3.95
N GLY A 84 -0.62 20.35 -2.62
CA GLY A 84 -1.70 20.85 -1.76
C GLY A 84 -2.53 19.75 -1.10
N ASP A 85 -2.42 18.50 -1.55
CA ASP A 85 -3.08 17.35 -0.91
C ASP A 85 -2.45 17.05 0.45
N PHE A 86 -3.28 16.64 1.41
CA PHE A 86 -2.83 16.24 2.74
C PHE A 86 -3.75 15.17 3.33
N SER A 87 -3.23 14.45 4.32
CA SER A 87 -4.07 13.62 5.19
C SER A 87 -4.42 14.39 6.45
N THR A 88 -5.55 14.06 7.07
CA THR A 88 -5.82 14.47 8.44
C THR A 88 -4.80 13.83 9.39
N ILE A 89 -4.65 14.37 10.60
CA ILE A 89 -3.95 13.65 11.66
C ILE A 89 -4.84 12.45 12.06
N HIS A 90 -4.32 11.23 11.93
CA HIS A 90 -5.07 10.00 12.21
C HIS A 90 -4.17 8.88 12.73
N ASP A 91 -4.79 7.90 13.40
CA ASP A 91 -4.18 6.60 13.68
C ASP A 91 -4.61 5.55 12.64
N HIS A 92 -4.09 4.33 12.77
CA HIS A 92 -4.40 3.23 11.84
C HIS A 92 -5.33 2.17 12.48
N GLY A 93 -6.09 2.56 13.51
CA GLY A 93 -7.03 1.71 14.23
C GLY A 93 -6.36 0.45 14.79
N HIS A 94 -6.86 -0.72 14.37
CA HIS A 94 -6.35 -2.03 14.81
C HIS A 94 -5.12 -2.51 14.03
N THR A 95 -4.64 -1.75 13.03
CA THR A 95 -3.46 -2.10 12.25
C THR A 95 -2.21 -1.93 13.12
N GLN A 96 -1.45 -3.01 13.29
CA GLN A 96 -0.26 -2.99 14.14
C GLN A 96 0.96 -2.40 13.44
N TRP A 97 1.18 -2.77 12.18
CA TRP A 97 2.38 -2.40 11.43
C TRP A 97 2.03 -2.06 9.99
N GLY A 98 2.77 -1.10 9.43
CA GLY A 98 2.70 -0.71 8.03
C GLY A 98 4.04 -0.16 7.57
N ALA A 99 4.20 -0.06 6.25
CA ALA A 99 5.30 0.66 5.63
C ALA A 99 4.77 1.44 4.44
N VAL A 100 5.34 2.62 4.21
CA VAL A 100 5.01 3.48 3.08
C VAL A 100 6.28 3.71 2.28
N GLN A 101 6.20 3.54 0.96
CA GLN A 101 7.22 3.97 0.01
C GLN A 101 6.64 5.12 -0.80
N ILE A 102 7.37 6.24 -0.85
CA ILE A 102 6.92 7.48 -1.48
C ILE A 102 7.77 7.75 -2.72
N PHE A 103 7.10 8.15 -3.81
CA PHE A 103 7.76 8.65 -5.01
C PHE A 103 7.44 10.14 -5.15
N GLY A 104 8.49 10.97 -5.16
CA GLY A 104 8.36 12.42 -5.15
C GLY A 104 8.44 13.04 -3.74
N PRO A 105 8.35 14.37 -3.64
CA PRO A 105 8.42 15.08 -2.37
C PRO A 105 7.15 14.86 -1.54
N ALA A 106 7.32 14.55 -0.26
CA ALA A 106 6.24 14.50 0.72
C ALA A 106 6.79 14.82 2.11
N GLU A 107 5.95 15.37 2.97
CA GLU A 107 6.22 15.50 4.39
C GLU A 107 5.44 14.43 5.16
N HIS A 108 6.11 13.74 6.08
CA HIS A 108 5.48 12.78 6.97
C HIS A 108 5.82 13.15 8.41
N ALA A 109 4.80 13.60 9.15
CA ALA A 109 4.90 13.99 10.55
C ALA A 109 4.26 12.95 11.46
N THR A 110 4.87 12.73 12.62
CA THR A 110 4.35 11.82 13.65
C THR A 110 3.97 12.61 14.90
N PHE A 111 2.86 12.22 15.53
CA PHE A 111 2.30 12.86 16.71
C PHE A 111 2.19 11.81 17.83
N ARG A 112 2.35 12.25 19.09
CA ARG A 112 2.32 11.40 20.29
C ARG A 112 1.36 11.97 21.32
#